data_AF-A0A2N7TIU9-F1
#
_entry.id   AF-A0A2N7TIU9-F1
#
_cell.length_a   1.000
_cell.length_b   1.000
_cell.length_c   1.000
_cell.angle_alpha   90.00
_cell.angle_beta   90.00
_cell.angle_gamma   90.00
#
_symmetry.space_group_name_H-M   'P 1'
#
loop_
_entity.id
_entity.type
_entity.pdbx_description
1 polymer ?
#
loop_
_entity_poly.entity_id
_entity_poly.type
_entity_poly.pdbx_seq_one_letter_code
_entity_poly.pdbx_strand_id
1 'polypeptide(L)'
;MKILVAVKRVIDYNVKIRVKPDHSDVDLTNVKMAMNPFCEIAVEEAVRLKERGVASEVVAVTVGPRAAQEQLRTALALGADRAVHVDTSAETDARVESL
;
A
#
# COMPACT_ATOMS: atom_id res chain seq x y z
N MET A 1 7.29 20.44 -6.09
CA MET A 1 6.38 20.07 -4.98
C MET A 1 6.63 18.63 -4.57
N LYS A 2 6.23 18.20 -3.37
CA LYS A 2 6.31 16.78 -2.96
C LYS A 2 4.94 16.11 -3.09
N ILE A 3 4.90 14.89 -3.60
CA ILE A 3 3.68 14.08 -3.72
C ILE A 3 3.75 12.92 -2.74
N LEU A 4 2.71 12.75 -1.94
CA LEU A 4 2.52 11.57 -1.09
C LEU A 4 1.52 10.63 -1.77
N VAL A 5 1.89 9.36 -1.97
CA VAL A 5 1.04 8.35 -2.57
C VAL A 5 0.78 7.24 -1.56
N ALA A 6 -0.48 7.06 -1.15
CA ALA A 6 -0.88 5.95 -0.31
C ALA A 6 -1.03 4.67 -1.14
N VAL A 7 -0.32 3.61 -0.75
CA VAL A 7 -0.41 2.28 -1.36
C VAL A 7 -0.94 1.28 -0.34
N LYS A 8 -1.74 0.32 -0.80
CA LYS A 8 -2.36 -0.69 0.07
C LYS A 8 -2.04 -2.10 -0.41
N ARG A 9 -1.67 -2.96 0.54
CA ARG A 9 -1.57 -4.41 0.34
C ARG A 9 -2.97 -5.03 0.40
N VAL A 10 -3.36 -5.74 -0.66
CA VAL A 10 -4.67 -6.40 -0.78
C VAL A 10 -4.50 -7.79 -1.36
N ILE A 11 -5.58 -8.58 -1.38
CA ILE A 11 -5.62 -9.85 -2.12
C ILE A 11 -5.48 -9.52 -3.62
N ASP A 12 -4.67 -10.31 -4.33
CA ASP A 12 -4.54 -10.19 -5.79
C ASP A 12 -5.91 -10.30 -6.46
N TYR A 13 -6.21 -9.39 -7.40
CA TYR A 13 -7.53 -9.30 -8.00
C TYR A 13 -7.93 -10.54 -8.82
N ASN A 14 -6.98 -11.40 -9.20
CA ASN A 14 -7.24 -12.67 -9.87
C ASN A 14 -7.58 -13.81 -8.90
N VAL A 15 -7.43 -13.61 -7.58
CA VAL A 15 -7.72 -14.63 -6.58
C VAL A 15 -9.20 -14.61 -6.22
N LYS A 16 -9.84 -15.77 -6.32
CA LYS A 16 -11.19 -15.98 -5.80
C LYS A 16 -11.15 -16.09 -4.27
N ILE A 17 -11.74 -15.12 -3.59
CA ILE A 17 -11.81 -15.09 -2.12
C ILE A 17 -12.62 -16.26 -1.55
N ARG A 18 -12.25 -16.69 -0.34
CA ARG A 18 -13.00 -17.66 0.48
C ARG A 18 -13.30 -17.01 1.83
N VAL A 19 -14.50 -17.23 2.34
CA VAL A 19 -14.88 -16.77 3.69
C VAL A 19 -14.51 -17.86 4.69
N LYS A 20 -14.04 -17.48 5.87
CA LYS A 20 -13.77 -18.43 6.96
C LYS A 20 -15.05 -19.18 7.38
N PRO A 21 -14.96 -20.43 7.87
CA PRO A 21 -16.14 -21.21 8.29
C PRO A 21 -16.96 -20.56 9.42
N ASP A 22 -16.32 -19.75 10.25
CA ASP A 22 -16.94 -19.01 11.36
C ASP A 22 -17.56 -17.66 10.92
N HIS A 23 -17.51 -17.35 9.63
CA HIS A 23 -17.99 -16.09 9.04
C HIS A 23 -17.33 -14.82 9.62
N SER A 24 -16.16 -14.93 10.25
CA SER A 24 -15.52 -13.77 10.90
C SER A 24 -14.82 -12.83 9.92
N ASP A 25 -14.27 -13.38 8.83
CA ASP A 25 -13.43 -12.66 7.85
C ASP A 25 -13.20 -13.50 6.58
N VAL A 26 -12.45 -12.96 5.64
CA VAL A 26 -11.87 -13.66 4.50
C VAL A 26 -10.69 -14.53 4.97
N ASP A 27 -10.57 -15.74 4.40
CA ASP A 27 -9.42 -16.61 4.61
C ASP A 27 -8.22 -16.11 3.78
N LEU A 28 -7.20 -15.62 4.48
CA LEU A 28 -5.96 -15.11 3.88
C LEU A 28 -4.85 -16.19 3.80
N THR A 29 -5.13 -17.41 4.24
CA THR A 29 -4.14 -18.50 4.29
C THR A 29 -3.69 -18.89 2.89
N ASN A 30 -2.38 -18.81 2.63
CA ASN A 30 -1.78 -19.11 1.32
C ASN A 30 -2.38 -18.30 0.15
N VAL A 31 -2.95 -17.12 0.43
CA VAL A 31 -3.48 -16.22 -0.59
C VAL A 31 -2.37 -15.31 -1.11
N LYS A 32 -2.29 -15.19 -2.44
CA LYS A 32 -1.39 -14.22 -3.09
C LYS A 32 -1.89 -12.80 -2.78
N MET A 33 -0.99 -11.98 -2.25
CA MET A 33 -1.23 -10.58 -1.92
C MET A 33 -0.49 -9.69 -2.92
N ALA A 34 -1.04 -8.52 -3.23
CA ALA A 34 -0.52 -7.61 -4.23
C ALA A 34 -0.73 -6.14 -3.81
N MET A 35 -0.14 -5.22 -4.58
CA MET A 35 -0.52 -3.81 -4.50
C MET A 35 -1.94 -3.68 -5.04
N ASN A 36 -2.75 -2.83 -4.41
CA ASN A 36 -4.05 -2.52 -4.94
C ASN A 36 -3.92 -1.89 -6.35
N PRO A 37 -4.68 -2.35 -7.36
CA PRO A 37 -4.52 -1.85 -8.74
C PRO A 37 -4.68 -0.34 -8.90
N PHE A 38 -5.53 0.31 -8.09
CA PHE A 38 -5.67 1.77 -8.12
C PHE A 38 -4.44 2.49 -7.57
N CYS A 39 -3.77 1.88 -6.58
CA CYS A 39 -2.52 2.40 -6.05
C CYS A 39 -1.38 2.34 -7.09
N GLU A 40 -1.35 1.32 -7.95
CA GLU A 40 -0.36 1.25 -9.04
C GLU A 40 -0.53 2.44 -10.01
N ILE A 41 -1.78 2.75 -10.39
CA ILE A 41 -2.09 3.91 -11.23
C ILE A 41 -1.69 5.23 -10.53
N ALA A 42 -1.92 5.33 -9.23
CA ALA A 42 -1.56 6.52 -8.46
C ALA A 42 -0.03 6.73 -8.37
N VAL A 43 0.74 5.66 -8.22
CA VAL A 43 2.22 5.72 -8.25
C VAL A 43 2.69 6.15 -9.63
N GLU A 44 2.15 5.55 -10.71
CA GLU A 44 2.49 5.90 -12.09
C GLU A 44 2.28 7.39 -12.38
N GLU A 45 1.11 7.95 -12.05
CA GLU A 45 0.84 9.37 -12.32
C GLU A 45 1.74 10.29 -11.50
N ALA A 46 2.05 9.94 -10.25
CA ALA A 46 2.99 10.71 -9.42
C ALA A 46 4.40 10.70 -10.03
N VAL A 47 4.86 9.57 -10.56
CA VAL A 47 6.14 9.44 -11.26
C VAL A 47 6.15 10.30 -12.53
N ARG A 48 5.08 10.26 -13.34
CA ARG A 48 4.95 11.11 -14.54
C ARG A 48 5.00 12.60 -14.22
N LEU A 49 4.35 13.03 -13.13
CA LEU A 49 4.44 14.42 -12.68
C LEU A 49 5.86 14.80 -12.25
N LYS A 50 6.62 13.87 -11.68
CA LYS A 50 8.05 14.07 -11.38
C LYS A 50 8.89 14.18 -12.66
N GLU A 51 8.69 13.29 -13.61
CA GLU A 51 9.39 13.31 -14.92
C GLU A 51 9.11 14.59 -15.71
N ARG A 52 7.90 15.14 -15.59
CA ARG A 52 7.52 16.44 -16.19
C ARG A 52 8.06 17.66 -15.43
N GLY A 53 8.80 17.46 -14.33
CA GLY A 53 9.34 18.53 -13.51
C GLY A 53 8.31 19.26 -12.64
N VAL A 54 7.08 18.75 -12.54
CA VAL A 54 6.01 19.33 -11.69
C VAL A 54 6.26 18.94 -10.23
N ALA A 55 6.63 17.69 -9.99
CA ALA A 55 7.03 17.18 -8.68
C ALA A 55 8.56 17.04 -8.57
N SER A 56 9.07 17.17 -7.35
CA SER A 56 10.48 17.02 -7.02
C SER A 56 10.77 15.76 -6.20
N GLU A 57 9.74 15.15 -5.61
CA GLU A 57 9.85 13.93 -4.79
C GLU A 57 8.49 13.22 -4.77
N VAL A 58 8.51 11.90 -4.90
CA VAL A 58 7.37 10.99 -4.71
C VAL A 58 7.65 10.14 -3.49
N VAL A 59 6.79 10.24 -2.47
CA VAL A 59 6.88 9.47 -1.23
C VAL A 59 5.73 8.46 -1.20
N ALA A 60 6.05 7.17 -1.23
CA ALA A 60 5.07 6.11 -1.05
C ALA A 60 4.81 5.86 0.44
N VAL A 61 3.56 5.70 0.85
CA VAL A 61 3.19 5.39 2.24
C VAL A 61 2.24 4.20 2.30
N THR A 62 2.43 3.33 3.28
CA THR A 62 1.46 2.27 3.59
C THR A 62 1.29 2.13 5.10
N VAL A 63 0.11 1.67 5.50
CA VAL A 63 -0.26 1.37 6.88
C VAL A 63 -0.67 -0.09 6.92
N GLY A 64 -0.05 -0.89 7.78
CA GLY A 64 -0.41 -2.29 7.92
C GLY A 64 0.65 -3.16 8.57
N PRO A 65 0.54 -4.49 8.44
CA PRO A 65 1.52 -5.41 9.00
C PRO A 65 2.84 -5.30 8.25
N ARG A 66 3.93 -5.74 8.87
CA ARG A 66 5.27 -5.79 8.27
C ARG A 66 5.35 -6.35 6.84
N ALA A 67 4.45 -7.28 6.47
CA ALA A 67 4.34 -7.81 5.12
C ALA A 67 4.01 -6.73 4.04
N ALA A 68 3.37 -5.61 4.41
CA ALA A 68 3.06 -4.49 3.51
C ALA A 68 4.31 -3.75 2.98
N GLN A 69 5.48 -3.99 3.58
CA GLN A 69 6.76 -3.50 3.03
C GLN A 69 7.06 -4.02 1.62
N GLU A 70 6.48 -5.17 1.22
CA GLU A 70 6.61 -5.68 -0.14
C GLU A 70 6.01 -4.69 -1.16
N GLN A 71 4.82 -4.15 -0.89
CA GLN A 71 4.17 -3.18 -1.78
C GLN A 71 4.94 -1.85 -1.82
N LEU A 72 5.57 -1.44 -0.71
CA LEU A 72 6.47 -0.29 -0.74
C LEU A 72 7.70 -0.53 -1.62
N ARG A 73 8.29 -1.74 -1.59
CA ARG A 73 9.39 -2.09 -2.50
C ARG A 73 8.97 -2.04 -3.96
N THR A 74 7.76 -2.48 -4.29
CA THR A 74 7.19 -2.32 -5.63
C THR A 74 7.06 -0.84 -6.00
N ALA A 75 6.53 0.01 -5.12
CA ALA A 75 6.40 1.45 -5.39
C ALA A 75 7.76 2.14 -5.61
N LEU A 76 8.78 1.77 -4.83
CA LEU A 76 10.16 2.25 -5.02
C LEU A 76 10.72 1.79 -6.36
N ALA A 77 10.50 0.52 -6.74
CA ALA A 77 10.95 -0.01 -8.03
C ALA A 77 10.27 0.67 -9.23
N LEU A 78 9.03 1.13 -9.07
CA LEU A 78 8.29 1.90 -10.08
C LEU A 78 8.71 3.38 -10.17
N GLY A 79 9.55 3.87 -9.25
CA GLY A 79 10.11 5.22 -9.32
C GLY A 79 9.73 6.16 -8.17
N ALA A 80 9.11 5.67 -7.09
CA ALA A 80 9.03 6.44 -5.86
C ALA A 80 10.43 6.65 -5.25
N ASP A 81 10.69 7.84 -4.70
CA ASP A 81 12.02 8.21 -4.18
C ASP A 81 12.23 7.71 -2.74
N ARG A 82 11.15 7.68 -1.95
CA ARG A 82 11.19 7.29 -0.54
C ARG A 82 9.92 6.55 -0.17
N ALA A 83 10.02 5.67 0.82
CA ALA A 83 8.90 4.92 1.36
C ALA A 83 8.76 5.13 2.87
N VAL A 84 7.51 5.17 3.35
CA VAL A 84 7.15 5.23 4.76
C VAL A 84 6.23 4.07 5.09
N HIS A 85 6.63 3.26 6.06
CA HIS A 85 5.82 2.16 6.60
C HIS A 85 5.32 2.54 7.99
N VAL A 86 3.99 2.66 8.14
CA VAL A 86 3.35 2.76 9.44
C VAL A 86 2.98 1.33 9.86
N ASP A 87 3.81 0.75 10.72
CA ASP A 87 3.65 -0.62 11.19
C ASP A 87 2.53 -0.71 12.23
N THR A 88 1.55 -1.58 11.97
CA THR A 88 0.43 -1.87 12.89
C THR A 88 0.50 -3.28 13.49
N SER A 89 1.68 -3.91 13.46
CA SER A 89 1.89 -5.25 14.04
C SER A 89 2.19 -5.23 15.54
N ALA A 90 2.67 -4.11 16.08
CA ALA A 90 2.54 -3.81 17.50
C ALA A 90 1.10 -3.33 17.76
N GLU A 91 0.54 -3.63 18.93
CA GLU A 91 -0.77 -3.12 19.37
C GLU A 91 -0.91 -1.64 19.00
N THR A 92 -1.67 -1.36 17.94
CA THR A 92 -1.95 0.01 17.52
C THR A 92 -2.76 0.63 18.65
N ASP A 93 -2.17 1.59 19.36
CA ASP A 93 -2.85 2.41 20.35
C ASP A 93 -4.18 2.86 19.72
N ALA A 94 -5.31 2.52 20.36
CA ALA A 94 -6.66 2.63 19.79
C ALA A 94 -7.14 4.09 19.59
N ARG A 95 -6.21 5.03 19.47
CA ARG A 95 -6.39 6.48 19.57
C ARG A 95 -5.93 7.22 18.32
N VAL A 96 -6.25 6.71 17.14
CA VAL A 96 -6.42 7.62 15.99
C VAL A 96 -7.75 8.34 16.20
N GLU A 97 -7.78 9.25 17.18
CA GLU A 97 -8.85 10.23 17.33
C GLU A 97 -8.85 11.08 16.05
N SER A 98 -9.98 11.11 15.36
CA SER A 98 -10.22 12.10 14.31
C SER A 98 -10.13 13.49 14.94
N LEU A 99 -9.15 14.29 14.51
CA LEU A 99 -9.21 15.74 14.69
C LEU A 99 -10.28 16.35 13.79
#